data_AF-A0A4R4E9X8-F1
#
_entry.id   AF-A0A4R4E9X8-F1
#
_cell.length_a   1.000
_cell.length_b   1.000
_cell.length_c   1.000
_cell.angle_alpha   90.00
_cell.angle_beta   90.00
_cell.angle_gamma   90.00
#
_symmetry.space_group_name_H-M   'P 1'
#
loop_
_entity.id
_entity.type
_entity.pdbx_description
1 polymer ?
#
loop_
_entity_poly.entity_id
_entity_poly.type
_entity_poly.pdbx_seq_one_letter_code
_entity_poly.pdbx_strand_id
1 'polypeptide(L)'
;MSADKEPLFYFRLAHTLNTGYREALLARQARFRGSRGSIALISHQAQRPQAGIPKLCNNQLRNEAAVQALFSAYDALPDPGRKLPEKRVQAHLLLLALRGELPAGCPYRLVTDELALPRPGAEPGGRLVLDIIGFNTATDALVLGELKYGRQLSELTRQLDEARACVAADPDFFSELLAIHGFHWKNPAAIEQVLVWPHSDSRRAQAPPPGIRVIGYEEAGDTYHFHYS
;
A
#
# COMPACT_ATOMS: atom_id res chain seq x y z
N MET A 1 -6.83 11.83 25.82
CA MET A 1 -5.69 11.18 25.13
C MET A 1 -5.12 12.20 24.15
N SER A 2 -3.80 12.25 23.96
CA SER A 2 -3.22 13.12 22.93
C SER A 2 -3.64 12.62 21.54
N ALA A 3 -3.91 13.51 20.58
CA ALA A 3 -4.46 13.16 19.27
C ALA A 3 -3.58 12.16 18.49
N ASP A 4 -2.26 12.18 18.72
CA ASP A 4 -1.27 11.25 18.15
C ASP A 4 -1.34 9.81 18.69
N LYS A 5 -2.16 9.56 19.72
CA LYS A 5 -2.44 8.22 20.25
C LYS A 5 -3.68 7.58 19.64
N GLU A 6 -4.46 8.31 18.84
CA GLU A 6 -5.55 7.74 18.05
C GLU A 6 -4.97 6.88 16.91
N PRO A 7 -5.42 5.62 16.72
CA PRO A 7 -4.87 4.73 15.70
C PRO A 7 -4.89 5.29 14.27
N LEU A 8 -5.85 6.16 13.96
CA LEU A 8 -6.08 6.72 12.62
C LEU A 8 -5.53 8.13 12.40
N PHE A 9 -4.98 8.78 13.42
CA PHE A 9 -4.48 10.15 13.34
C PHE A 9 -3.52 10.36 12.15
N TYR A 10 -2.50 9.50 12.04
CA TYR A 10 -1.51 9.63 10.98
C TYR A 10 -2.03 9.24 9.59
N PHE A 11 -3.11 8.45 9.51
CA PHE A 11 -3.78 8.16 8.25
C PHE A 11 -4.56 9.38 7.75
N ARG A 12 -5.30 10.04 8.64
CA ARG A 12 -6.00 11.31 8.35
C ARG A 12 -5.00 12.39 7.95
N LEU A 13 -3.90 12.53 8.69
CA LEU A 13 -2.86 13.49 8.38
C LEU A 13 -2.21 13.21 7.02
N ALA A 14 -1.87 11.96 6.72
CA ALA A 14 -1.33 11.57 5.42
C ALA A 14 -2.32 11.89 4.30
N HIS A 15 -3.61 11.58 4.47
CA HIS A 15 -4.66 11.91 3.50
C HIS A 15 -4.76 13.42 3.22
N THR A 16 -4.78 14.24 4.28
CA THR A 16 -4.80 15.71 4.17
C THR A 16 -3.58 16.23 3.43
N LEU A 17 -2.37 15.76 3.78
CA LEU A 17 -1.13 16.20 3.14
C LEU A 17 -1.05 15.73 1.67
N ASN A 18 -1.45 14.50 1.38
CA ASN A 18 -1.48 13.97 0.02
C ASN A 18 -2.45 14.74 -0.88
N THR A 19 -3.58 15.18 -0.33
CA THR A 19 -4.55 16.00 -1.06
C THR A 19 -4.04 17.42 -1.26
N GLY A 20 -3.53 18.06 -0.19
CA GLY A 20 -3.05 19.44 -0.23
C GLY A 20 -1.79 19.66 -1.07
N TYR A 21 -0.91 18.67 -1.16
CA TYR A 21 0.36 18.77 -1.90
C TYR A 21 0.42 17.84 -3.13
N ARG A 22 -0.73 17.44 -3.67
CA ARG A 22 -0.85 16.45 -4.75
C ARG A 22 0.13 16.67 -5.91
N GLU A 23 0.14 17.87 -6.48
CA GLU A 23 1.00 18.19 -7.64
C GLU A 23 2.50 18.09 -7.30
N ALA A 24 2.91 18.65 -6.16
CA ALA A 24 4.30 18.62 -5.71
C ALA A 24 4.78 17.20 -5.40
N LEU A 25 3.90 16.35 -4.87
CA LEU A 25 4.14 14.95 -4.58
C LEU A 25 4.20 14.11 -5.87
N LEU A 26 3.30 14.33 -6.83
CA LEU A 26 3.32 13.64 -8.13
C LEU A 26 4.59 13.98 -8.93
N ALA A 27 5.00 15.25 -8.96
CA ALA A 27 6.24 15.68 -9.60
C ALA A 27 7.47 14.97 -9.00
N ARG A 28 7.44 14.69 -7.69
CA ARG A 28 8.48 13.94 -6.97
C ARG A 28 8.32 12.43 -7.01
N GLN A 29 7.19 11.94 -7.53
CA GLN A 29 6.74 10.56 -7.38
C GLN A 29 6.84 10.10 -5.92
N ALA A 30 6.27 10.89 -5.01
CA ALA A 30 6.31 10.65 -3.58
C ALA A 30 4.89 10.63 -3.00
N ARG A 31 4.74 10.10 -1.79
CA ARG A 31 3.51 10.27 -1.00
C ARG A 31 3.80 10.26 0.50
N PHE A 32 2.93 10.88 1.27
CA PHE A 32 2.87 10.63 2.70
C PHE A 32 2.16 9.31 2.96
N ARG A 33 2.80 8.43 3.73
CA ARG A 33 2.23 7.16 4.20
C ARG A 33 1.98 7.24 5.70
N GLY A 34 0.71 7.18 6.08
CA GLY A 34 0.27 7.03 7.46
C GLY A 34 0.46 5.59 7.94
N SER A 35 0.70 5.41 9.23
CA SER A 35 0.78 4.12 9.90
C SER A 35 0.32 4.27 11.35
N ARG A 36 0.07 3.16 12.04
CA ARG A 36 -0.26 3.20 13.48
C ARG A 36 0.91 3.86 14.24
N GLY A 37 0.71 5.08 14.73
CA GLY A 37 1.67 5.84 15.53
C GLY A 37 2.81 6.54 14.78
N SER A 38 2.80 6.57 13.44
CA SER A 38 3.81 7.36 12.68
C SER A 38 3.35 7.71 11.27
N ILE A 39 4.06 8.64 10.65
CA ILE A 39 3.93 9.02 9.24
C ILE A 39 5.31 9.13 8.61
N ALA A 40 5.40 8.81 7.32
CA ALA A 40 6.62 8.90 6.53
C ALA A 40 6.33 9.58 5.18
N LEU A 41 7.34 10.24 4.60
CA LEU A 41 7.32 10.64 3.19
C LEU A 41 8.09 9.58 2.41
N ILE A 42 7.41 8.84 1.54
CA ILE A 42 7.96 7.69 0.81
C ILE A 42 8.05 7.98 -0.69
N SER A 43 8.98 7.31 -1.34
CA SER A 43 9.25 7.40 -2.75
C SER A 43 8.60 6.26 -3.55
N HIS A 44 8.16 6.60 -4.76
CA HIS A 44 7.74 5.68 -5.80
C HIS A 44 8.63 5.76 -7.05
N GLN A 45 9.74 6.49 -6.98
CA GLN A 45 10.71 6.52 -8.08
C GLN A 45 11.38 5.15 -8.23
N ALA A 46 11.61 4.72 -9.48
CA ALA A 46 12.15 3.41 -9.81
C ALA A 46 13.54 3.15 -9.21
N GLN A 47 14.36 4.19 -9.09
CA GLN A 47 15.70 4.14 -8.50
C GLN A 47 15.67 4.04 -6.98
N ARG A 48 14.66 4.63 -6.32
CA ARG A 48 14.52 4.63 -4.86
C ARG A 48 13.13 4.15 -4.42
N PRO A 49 12.75 2.89 -4.72
CA PRO A 49 11.41 2.40 -4.42
C PRO A 49 11.20 2.28 -2.90
N GLN A 50 10.12 2.86 -2.39
CA GLN A 50 9.71 2.80 -0.97
C GLN A 50 10.69 3.42 0.04
N ALA A 51 11.83 3.96 -0.41
CA ALA A 51 12.75 4.73 0.41
C ALA A 51 12.18 6.11 0.71
N GLY A 52 12.63 6.75 1.78
CA GLY A 52 12.08 8.04 2.15
C GLY A 52 12.51 8.53 3.53
N ILE A 53 11.77 9.48 4.06
CA ILE A 53 12.01 10.08 5.37
C ILE A 53 11.00 9.47 6.37
N PRO A 54 11.43 8.53 7.23
CA PRO A 54 10.54 7.89 8.19
C PRO A 54 10.31 8.76 9.43
N LYS A 55 9.28 8.42 10.21
CA LYS A 55 9.01 8.96 11.56
C LYS A 55 8.99 10.49 11.61
N LEU A 56 8.29 11.10 10.66
CA LEU A 56 8.11 12.55 10.64
C LEU A 56 7.36 13.00 11.90
N CYS A 57 7.86 14.07 12.52
CA CYS A 57 7.20 14.66 13.68
C CYS A 57 6.31 15.85 13.27
N ASN A 58 5.40 16.24 14.16
CA ASN A 58 4.47 17.35 13.92
C ASN A 58 5.18 18.66 13.53
N ASN A 59 6.38 18.93 14.05
CA ASN A 59 7.14 20.14 13.70
C ASN A 59 7.56 20.19 12.22
N GLN A 60 7.78 19.04 11.59
CA GLN A 60 8.13 18.93 10.16
C GLN A 60 6.90 19.07 9.25
N LEU A 61 5.69 19.02 9.82
CA LEU A 61 4.41 19.02 9.09
C LEU A 61 3.50 20.21 9.48
N ARG A 62 3.97 21.09 10.36
CA ARG A 62 3.16 22.13 11.02
C ARG A 62 2.70 23.26 10.10
N ASN A 63 3.46 23.55 9.05
CA ASN A 63 3.19 24.64 8.11
C ASN A 63 3.90 24.39 6.78
N GLU A 64 3.55 25.19 5.78
CA GLU A 64 4.07 25.07 4.42
C GLU A 64 5.59 25.16 4.37
N ALA A 65 6.22 26.12 5.06
CA ALA A 65 7.67 26.27 5.07
C ALA A 65 8.39 25.01 5.60
N ALA A 66 7.84 24.36 6.63
CA ALA A 66 8.38 23.11 7.16
C ALA A 66 8.23 21.95 6.14
N VAL A 67 7.09 21.88 5.44
CA VAL A 67 6.86 20.88 4.40
C VAL A 67 7.78 21.10 3.19
N GLN A 68 8.03 22.35 2.79
CA GLN A 68 8.98 22.65 1.72
C GLN A 68 10.41 22.25 2.11
N ALA A 69 10.84 22.54 3.34
CA ALA A 69 12.13 22.06 3.85
C ALA A 69 12.22 20.53 3.86
N LEU A 70 11.11 19.85 4.19
CA LEU A 70 11.02 18.39 4.11
C LEU A 70 11.17 17.89 2.66
N PHE A 71 10.57 18.56 1.68
CA PHE A 71 10.76 18.22 0.26
C PHE A 71 12.19 18.41 -0.20
N SER A 72 12.86 19.51 0.19
CA SER A 72 14.28 19.68 -0.11
C SER A 72 15.15 18.58 0.50
N ALA A 73 14.86 18.17 1.74
CA ALA A 73 15.57 17.05 2.37
C ALA A 73 15.32 15.71 1.65
N TYR A 74 14.08 15.49 1.17
CA TYR A 74 13.74 14.30 0.39
C TYR A 74 14.44 14.28 -0.96
N ASP A 75 14.52 15.43 -1.64
CA ASP A 75 15.19 15.56 -2.94
C ASP A 75 16.71 15.32 -2.82
N ALA A 76 17.29 15.55 -1.64
CA ALA A 76 18.70 15.30 -1.33
C ALA A 76 19.01 13.87 -0.81
N LEU A 77 18.02 12.98 -0.73
CA LEU A 77 18.26 11.60 -0.27
C LEU A 77 19.18 10.84 -1.23
N PRO A 78 20.15 10.06 -0.71
CA PRO A 78 21.00 9.23 -1.54
C PRO A 78 20.21 8.05 -2.14
N ASP A 79 20.73 7.49 -3.23
CA ASP A 79 20.20 6.28 -3.84
C ASP A 79 20.33 5.09 -2.86
N PRO A 80 19.24 4.36 -2.55
CA PRO A 80 19.33 3.17 -1.72
C PRO A 80 20.13 2.10 -2.47
N GLY A 81 21.37 1.85 -2.06
CA GLY A 81 22.27 0.89 -2.72
C GLY A 81 21.77 -0.57 -2.84
N ARG A 82 20.58 -0.91 -2.32
CA ARG A 82 19.94 -2.23 -2.46
C ARG A 82 18.73 -2.17 -3.38
N LYS A 83 18.80 -2.91 -4.49
CA LYS A 83 17.66 -3.11 -5.42
C LYS A 83 16.81 -4.30 -4.96
N LEU A 84 15.55 -4.04 -4.60
CA LEU A 84 14.55 -5.08 -4.31
C LEU A 84 13.52 -5.10 -5.44
N PRO A 85 13.49 -6.11 -6.32
CA PRO A 85 12.59 -6.17 -7.47
C PRO A 85 11.11 -6.01 -7.10
N GLU A 86 10.67 -6.66 -6.03
CA GLU A 86 9.30 -6.57 -5.51
C GLU A 86 8.90 -5.13 -5.18
N LYS A 87 9.81 -4.37 -4.53
CA LYS A 87 9.56 -2.98 -4.16
C LYS A 87 9.51 -2.06 -5.39
N ARG A 88 10.19 -2.40 -6.50
CA ARG A 88 10.09 -1.64 -7.77
C ARG A 88 8.70 -1.80 -8.40
N VAL A 89 8.19 -3.03 -8.49
CA VAL A 89 6.84 -3.31 -8.99
C VAL A 89 5.79 -2.62 -8.10
N GLN A 90 5.92 -2.74 -6.78
CA GLN A 90 5.02 -2.10 -5.83
C GLN A 90 5.04 -0.58 -5.98
N ALA A 91 6.22 0.04 -6.04
CA ALA A 91 6.38 1.47 -6.26
C ALA A 91 5.71 1.92 -7.57
N HIS A 92 5.89 1.17 -8.65
CA HIS A 92 5.26 1.46 -9.94
C HIS A 92 3.73 1.39 -9.86
N LEU A 93 3.16 0.33 -9.28
CA LEU A 93 1.71 0.19 -9.11
C LEU A 93 1.11 1.31 -8.24
N LEU A 94 1.79 1.69 -7.16
CA LEU A 94 1.34 2.77 -6.30
C LEU A 94 1.41 4.12 -7.00
N LEU A 95 2.42 4.37 -7.84
CA LEU A 95 2.51 5.58 -8.65
C LEU A 95 1.34 5.66 -9.64
N LEU A 96 1.02 4.57 -10.35
CA LEU A 96 -0.16 4.50 -11.22
C LEU A 96 -1.45 4.78 -10.44
N ALA A 97 -1.59 4.22 -9.23
CA ALA A 97 -2.73 4.49 -8.36
C ALA A 97 -2.86 5.95 -7.95
N LEU A 98 -1.76 6.61 -7.61
CA LEU A 98 -1.75 8.04 -7.26
C LEU A 98 -2.17 8.92 -8.43
N ARG A 99 -1.79 8.54 -9.65
CA ARG A 99 -2.18 9.23 -10.90
C ARG A 99 -3.62 8.94 -11.33
N GLY A 100 -4.25 7.92 -10.77
CA GLY A 100 -5.55 7.44 -11.25
C GLY A 100 -5.44 6.63 -12.55
N GLU A 101 -4.25 6.10 -12.82
CA GLU A 101 -3.87 5.37 -14.02
C GLU A 101 -3.70 3.87 -13.72
N LEU A 102 -4.32 3.37 -12.64
CA LEU A 102 -4.33 1.92 -12.41
C LEU A 102 -4.90 1.24 -13.65
N PRO A 103 -4.24 0.17 -14.13
CA PRO A 103 -4.73 -0.55 -15.29
C PRO A 103 -6.18 -1.03 -15.13
N ALA A 104 -6.89 -1.19 -16.25
CA ALA A 104 -8.33 -1.48 -16.27
C ALA A 104 -8.77 -2.74 -15.50
N GLY A 105 -7.88 -3.71 -15.26
CA GLY A 105 -8.20 -4.92 -14.49
C GLY A 105 -7.82 -4.88 -13.00
N CYS A 106 -7.24 -3.77 -12.51
CA CYS A 106 -6.99 -3.57 -11.09
C CYS A 106 -8.30 -3.18 -10.38
N PRO A 107 -8.85 -4.02 -9.50
CA PRO A 107 -10.22 -3.85 -9.00
C PRO A 107 -10.34 -2.80 -7.89
N TYR A 108 -9.34 -1.96 -7.63
CA TYR A 108 -9.31 -1.15 -6.41
C TYR A 108 -8.86 0.28 -6.62
N ARG A 109 -9.36 1.15 -5.75
CA ARG A 109 -8.76 2.45 -5.45
C ARG A 109 -7.82 2.29 -4.27
N LEU A 110 -6.62 2.86 -4.35
CA LEU A 110 -5.63 2.77 -3.27
C LEU A 110 -6.09 3.51 -2.02
N VAL A 111 -5.99 2.84 -0.87
CA VAL A 111 -6.25 3.41 0.47
C VAL A 111 -4.91 3.61 1.15
N THR A 112 -4.17 2.52 1.40
CA THR A 112 -2.81 2.57 1.96
C THR A 112 -1.94 1.43 1.43
N ASP A 113 -0.66 1.45 1.77
CA ASP A 113 0.33 0.41 1.50
C ASP A 113 1.14 0.12 2.76
N GLU A 114 1.85 -1.01 2.80
CA GLU A 114 2.74 -1.44 3.89
C GLU A 114 2.08 -1.35 5.29
N LEU A 115 0.81 -1.75 5.41
CA LEU A 115 0.10 -1.65 6.67
C LEU A 115 0.52 -2.79 7.60
N ALA A 116 1.24 -2.45 8.67
CA ALA A 116 1.54 -3.38 9.75
C ALA A 116 0.34 -3.57 10.68
N LEU A 117 -0.18 -4.79 10.74
CA LEU A 117 -1.28 -5.24 11.58
C LEU A 117 -0.77 -6.18 12.68
N PRO A 118 -1.28 -6.08 13.92
CA PRO A 118 -1.01 -7.07 14.95
C PRO A 118 -1.65 -8.41 14.56
N ARG A 119 -0.92 -9.52 14.69
CA ARG A 119 -1.50 -10.85 14.43
C ARG A 119 -2.48 -11.23 15.55
N PRO A 120 -3.69 -11.73 15.23
CA PRO A 120 -4.60 -12.27 16.24
C PRO A 120 -3.95 -13.44 17.00
N GLY A 121 -4.04 -13.44 18.34
CA GLY A 121 -3.63 -14.56 19.19
C GLY A 121 -2.12 -14.86 19.25
N ALA A 122 -1.25 -14.03 18.65
CA ALA A 122 0.19 -14.20 18.76
C ALA A 122 0.72 -13.66 20.11
N GLU A 123 1.83 -14.25 20.58
CA GLU A 123 2.70 -13.66 21.60
C GLU A 123 3.00 -12.17 21.26
N PRO A 124 3.21 -11.30 22.27
CA PRO A 124 3.46 -9.88 22.04
C PRO A 124 4.60 -9.66 21.02
N GLY A 125 4.28 -9.10 19.85
CA GLY A 125 5.28 -8.67 18.85
C GLY A 125 5.08 -9.20 17.43
N GLY A 126 4.25 -10.21 17.21
CA GLY A 126 3.93 -10.71 15.86
C GLY A 126 3.15 -9.68 15.03
N ARG A 127 3.66 -9.34 13.83
CA ARG A 127 2.98 -8.45 12.88
C ARG A 127 2.81 -9.12 11.52
N LEU A 128 1.71 -8.81 10.85
CA LEU A 128 1.52 -9.03 9.43
C LEU A 128 1.64 -7.67 8.74
N VAL A 129 2.39 -7.59 7.63
CA VAL A 129 2.43 -6.37 6.82
C VAL A 129 1.69 -6.68 5.53
N LEU A 130 0.69 -5.87 5.21
CA LEU A 130 -0.03 -5.95 3.95
C LEU A 130 0.57 -4.96 2.97
N ASP A 131 0.96 -5.44 1.79
CA ASP A 131 1.62 -4.60 0.80
C ASP A 131 0.68 -3.53 0.25
N ILE A 132 -0.57 -3.89 -0.06
CA ILE A 132 -1.58 -2.97 -0.62
C ILE A 132 -2.91 -3.17 0.10
N ILE A 133 -3.53 -2.05 0.45
CA ILE A 133 -4.94 -2.01 0.86
C ILE A 133 -5.67 -1.06 -0.07
N GLY A 134 -6.75 -1.55 -0.65
CA GLY A 134 -7.61 -0.78 -1.53
C GLY A 134 -9.08 -1.02 -1.27
N PHE A 135 -9.91 -0.35 -2.07
CA PHE A 135 -11.36 -0.51 -2.03
C PHE A 135 -11.92 -0.67 -3.44
N ASN A 136 -12.71 -1.73 -3.64
CA ASN A 136 -13.42 -1.96 -4.89
C ASN A 136 -14.79 -1.31 -4.82
N THR A 137 -14.94 -0.15 -5.47
CA THR A 137 -16.20 0.59 -5.49
C THR A 137 -17.29 -0.09 -6.30
N ALA A 138 -16.96 -1.05 -7.17
CA ALA A 138 -17.94 -1.79 -7.97
C ALA A 138 -18.59 -2.92 -7.19
N THR A 139 -17.83 -3.57 -6.30
CA THR A 139 -18.31 -4.71 -5.49
C THR A 139 -18.52 -4.38 -4.02
N ASP A 140 -18.18 -3.15 -3.60
CA ASP A 140 -18.22 -2.71 -2.20
C ASP A 140 -17.32 -3.55 -1.28
N ALA A 141 -16.16 -3.98 -1.79
CA ALA A 141 -15.25 -4.87 -1.09
C ALA A 141 -13.93 -4.21 -0.68
N LEU A 142 -13.45 -4.54 0.52
CA LEU A 142 -12.07 -4.26 0.92
C LEU A 142 -11.13 -5.13 0.08
N VAL A 143 -10.13 -4.52 -0.55
CA VAL A 143 -9.12 -5.25 -1.34
C VAL A 143 -7.84 -5.37 -0.54
N LEU A 144 -7.41 -6.62 -0.31
CA LEU A 144 -6.13 -6.96 0.30
C LEU A 144 -5.18 -7.44 -0.80
N GLY A 145 -4.19 -6.62 -1.11
CA GLY A 145 -3.20 -6.90 -2.15
C GLY A 145 -1.88 -7.35 -1.57
N GLU A 146 -1.34 -8.46 -2.09
CA GLU A 146 -0.01 -8.97 -1.77
C GLU A 146 0.83 -9.03 -3.05
N LEU A 147 2.09 -8.61 -2.97
CA LEU A 147 3.05 -8.74 -4.05
C LEU A 147 4.03 -9.87 -3.73
N LYS A 148 4.31 -10.70 -4.73
CA LYS A 148 5.37 -11.72 -4.62
C LYS A 148 6.24 -11.69 -5.86
N TYR A 149 7.55 -11.74 -5.65
CA TYR A 149 8.48 -12.00 -6.75
C TYR A 149 8.63 -13.51 -7.04
N GLY A 150 8.55 -14.35 -6.00
CA GLY A 150 8.70 -15.81 -6.09
C GLY A 150 7.37 -16.55 -6.16
N ARG A 151 7.38 -17.79 -6.69
CA ARG A 151 6.17 -18.60 -6.84
C ARG A 151 5.82 -19.52 -5.66
N GLN A 152 5.87 -19.01 -4.42
CA GLN A 152 5.63 -19.81 -3.21
C GLN A 152 4.16 -19.71 -2.74
N LEU A 153 3.29 -20.55 -3.30
CA LEU A 153 1.83 -20.45 -3.06
C LEU A 153 1.39 -20.75 -1.61
N SER A 154 2.04 -21.70 -0.92
CA SER A 154 1.64 -22.07 0.44
C SER A 154 1.82 -20.93 1.44
N GLU A 155 2.92 -20.17 1.30
CA GLU A 155 3.16 -18.99 2.12
C GLU A 155 2.16 -17.86 1.80
N LEU A 156 1.82 -17.70 0.52
CA LEU A 156 0.86 -16.71 0.07
C LEU A 156 -0.54 -16.97 0.65
N THR A 157 -1.05 -18.19 0.51
CA THR A 157 -2.39 -18.54 1.03
C THR A 157 -2.46 -18.28 2.53
N ARG A 158 -1.42 -18.69 3.28
CA ARG A 158 -1.34 -18.42 4.72
C ARG A 158 -1.36 -16.92 5.03
N GLN A 159 -0.59 -16.10 4.32
CA GLN A 159 -0.55 -14.65 4.55
C GLN A 159 -1.89 -13.99 4.25
N LEU A 160 -2.57 -14.41 3.18
CA LEU A 160 -3.86 -13.89 2.78
C LEU A 160 -4.97 -14.30 3.75
N ASP A 161 -4.95 -15.53 4.28
CA ASP A 161 -5.87 -15.98 5.34
C ASP A 161 -5.62 -15.23 6.65
N GLU A 162 -4.34 -15.05 7.03
CA GLU A 162 -3.96 -14.23 8.18
C GLU A 162 -4.44 -12.78 8.02
N ALA A 163 -4.37 -12.23 6.80
CA ALA A 163 -4.84 -10.88 6.49
C ALA A 163 -6.34 -10.75 6.74
N ARG A 164 -7.14 -11.72 6.27
CA ARG A 164 -8.59 -11.76 6.53
C ARG A 164 -8.90 -11.88 8.01
N ALA A 165 -8.14 -12.69 8.75
CA ALA A 165 -8.29 -12.82 10.19
C ALA A 165 -7.99 -11.49 10.91
N CYS A 166 -6.97 -10.73 10.48
CA CYS A 166 -6.68 -9.41 11.02
C CYS A 166 -7.84 -8.42 10.76
N VAL A 167 -8.44 -8.46 9.57
CA VAL A 167 -9.59 -7.62 9.23
C VAL A 167 -10.81 -7.99 10.08
N ALA A 168 -11.11 -9.28 10.22
CA ALA A 168 -12.23 -9.76 11.02
C ALA A 168 -12.08 -9.44 12.52
N ALA A 169 -10.85 -9.32 13.02
CA ALA A 169 -10.58 -8.98 14.41
C ALA A 169 -10.79 -7.49 14.74
N ASP A 170 -10.75 -6.60 13.74
CA ASP A 170 -10.83 -5.15 13.94
C ASP A 170 -11.55 -4.45 12.76
N PRO A 171 -12.80 -4.84 12.42
CA PRO A 171 -13.50 -4.35 11.23
C PRO A 171 -13.76 -2.84 11.29
N ASP A 172 -13.95 -2.28 12.49
CA ASP A 172 -14.20 -0.86 12.72
C ASP A 172 -12.99 -0.02 12.29
N PHE A 173 -11.77 -0.45 12.61
CA PHE A 173 -10.55 0.22 12.14
C PHE A 173 -10.50 0.33 10.61
N PHE A 174 -10.87 -0.74 9.88
CA PHE A 174 -10.86 -0.72 8.41
C PHE A 174 -12.00 0.13 7.85
N SER A 175 -13.19 0.07 8.45
CA SER A 175 -14.31 0.93 8.07
C SER A 175 -13.95 2.41 8.22
N GLU A 176 -13.36 2.80 9.34
CA GLU A 176 -12.92 4.16 9.58
C GLU A 176 -11.73 4.56 8.68
N LEU A 177 -10.78 3.66 8.43
CA LEU A 177 -9.69 3.88 7.47
C LEU A 177 -10.23 4.16 6.07
N LEU A 178 -11.24 3.40 5.62
CA LEU A 178 -11.92 3.62 4.34
C LEU A 178 -12.68 4.95 4.31
N ALA A 179 -13.32 5.33 5.42
CA ALA A 179 -14.06 6.58 5.54
C ALA A 179 -13.17 7.82 5.39
N ILE A 180 -11.88 7.75 5.76
CA ILE A 180 -10.91 8.83 5.49
C ILE A 180 -10.83 9.16 4.00
N HIS A 181 -11.01 8.16 3.14
CA HIS A 181 -10.98 8.30 1.69
C HIS A 181 -12.38 8.50 1.07
N GLY A 182 -13.41 8.69 1.89
CA GLY A 182 -14.79 8.87 1.44
C GLY A 182 -15.49 7.58 1.00
N PHE A 183 -14.95 6.41 1.36
CA PHE A 183 -15.58 5.12 1.07
C PHE A 183 -16.45 4.66 2.24
N HIS A 184 -17.54 3.96 1.94
CA HIS A 184 -18.46 3.39 2.92
C HIS A 184 -18.56 1.89 2.71
N TRP A 185 -17.96 1.11 3.61
CA TRP A 185 -17.94 -0.34 3.52
C TRP A 185 -19.18 -0.93 4.19
N LYS A 186 -20.17 -1.35 3.39
CA LYS A 186 -21.47 -1.75 3.93
C LYS A 186 -21.47 -3.16 4.51
N ASN A 187 -20.60 -4.02 3.99
CA ASN A 187 -20.47 -5.41 4.42
C ASN A 187 -19.03 -5.74 4.81
N PRO A 188 -18.68 -5.74 6.11
CA PRO A 188 -17.34 -6.09 6.59
C PRO A 188 -16.85 -7.49 6.20
N ALA A 189 -17.72 -8.39 5.76
CA ALA A 189 -17.33 -9.70 5.24
C ALA A 189 -16.92 -9.68 3.75
N ALA A 190 -17.23 -8.60 3.03
CA ALA A 190 -16.88 -8.43 1.61
C ALA A 190 -15.39 -8.04 1.49
N ILE A 191 -14.55 -9.07 1.34
CA ILE A 191 -13.10 -8.93 1.19
C ILE A 191 -12.67 -9.64 -0.10
N GLU A 192 -11.98 -8.90 -0.96
CA GLU A 192 -11.32 -9.42 -2.16
C GLU A 192 -9.81 -9.54 -1.90
N GLN A 193 -9.22 -10.64 -2.36
CA GLN A 193 -7.78 -10.86 -2.29
C GLN A 193 -7.20 -10.73 -3.69
N VAL A 194 -6.15 -9.93 -3.79
CA VAL A 194 -5.43 -9.67 -5.04
C VAL A 194 -3.98 -10.10 -4.86
N LEU A 195 -3.50 -10.90 -5.80
CA LEU A 195 -2.09 -11.26 -5.91
C LEU A 195 -1.48 -10.55 -7.11
N VAL A 196 -0.39 -9.81 -6.89
CA VAL A 196 0.45 -9.29 -7.97
C VAL A 196 1.68 -10.18 -8.11
N TRP A 197 1.87 -10.75 -9.29
CA TRP A 197 2.83 -11.84 -9.51
C TRP A 197 3.44 -11.80 -10.93
N PRO A 198 4.69 -12.24 -11.15
CA PRO A 198 5.24 -12.31 -12.50
C PRO A 198 4.37 -13.18 -13.42
N HIS A 199 4.06 -12.65 -14.60
CA HIS A 199 3.41 -13.39 -15.67
C HIS A 199 4.28 -14.57 -16.09
N SER A 200 3.65 -15.70 -16.43
CA SER A 200 4.37 -16.86 -16.96
C SER A 200 3.46 -17.63 -17.92
N ASP A 201 3.93 -17.77 -19.16
CA ASP A 201 3.30 -18.61 -20.19
C ASP A 201 3.51 -20.12 -19.97
N SER A 202 4.24 -20.49 -18.91
CA SER A 202 4.55 -21.89 -18.65
C SER A 202 3.29 -22.67 -18.26
N ARG A 203 3.03 -23.77 -18.96
CA ARG A 203 2.00 -24.76 -18.55
C ARG A 203 2.23 -25.36 -17.15
N ARG A 204 3.42 -25.15 -16.55
CA ARG A 204 3.75 -25.55 -15.17
C ARG A 204 3.53 -24.44 -14.14
N ALA A 205 3.01 -23.28 -14.56
CA ALA A 205 2.57 -22.24 -13.65
C ALA A 205 1.54 -22.83 -12.69
N GLN A 206 1.85 -22.81 -11.39
CA GLN A 206 0.88 -23.21 -10.38
C GLN A 206 -0.30 -22.23 -10.42
N ALA A 207 -1.52 -22.77 -10.50
CA ALA A 207 -2.74 -21.96 -10.47
C ALA A 207 -2.86 -21.25 -9.10
N PRO A 208 -3.30 -19.99 -9.08
CA PRO A 208 -3.61 -19.32 -7.82
C PRO A 208 -4.72 -20.07 -7.07
N PRO A 209 -4.78 -19.96 -5.73
CA PRO A 209 -5.89 -20.51 -4.97
C PRO A 209 -7.24 -19.92 -5.45
N PRO A 210 -8.33 -20.70 -5.40
CA PRO A 210 -9.66 -20.21 -5.75
C PRO A 210 -10.04 -18.96 -4.95
N GLY A 211 -10.68 -17.99 -5.61
CA GLY A 211 -11.14 -16.75 -4.97
C GLY A 211 -10.10 -15.63 -4.87
N ILE A 212 -8.86 -15.87 -5.33
CA ILE A 212 -7.83 -14.83 -5.43
C ILE A 212 -7.75 -14.34 -6.88
N ARG A 213 -7.87 -13.03 -7.07
CA ARG A 213 -7.64 -12.40 -8.38
C ARG A 213 -6.15 -12.22 -8.59
N VAL A 214 -5.63 -12.61 -9.76
CA VAL A 214 -4.21 -12.43 -10.11
C VAL A 214 -4.04 -11.29 -11.09
N ILE A 215 -3.08 -10.43 -10.78
CA ILE A 215 -2.53 -9.41 -11.67
C ILE A 215 -1.12 -9.87 -12.03
N GLY A 216 -1.00 -10.44 -13.23
CA GLY A 216 0.28 -10.82 -13.81
C GLY A 216 1.09 -9.58 -14.19
N TYR A 217 2.41 -9.62 -14.07
CA TYR A 217 3.27 -8.56 -14.62
C TYR A 217 4.47 -9.08 -15.40
N GLU A 218 4.84 -8.37 -16.46
CA GLU A 218 6.11 -8.52 -17.18
C GLU A 218 6.97 -7.28 -16.94
N GLU A 219 8.26 -7.49 -16.68
CA GLU A 219 9.23 -6.41 -16.48
C GLU A 219 10.04 -6.20 -17.76
N ALA A 220 10.02 -4.97 -18.27
CA ALA A 220 10.81 -4.54 -19.43
C ALA A 220 11.62 -3.28 -19.06
N GLY A 221 12.83 -3.49 -18.54
CA GLY A 221 13.69 -2.40 -18.05
C GLY A 221 13.13 -1.74 -16.79
N ASP A 222 12.70 -0.48 -16.92
CA ASP A 222 12.02 0.28 -15.84
C ASP A 222 10.50 0.38 -16.02
N THR A 223 9.95 -0.40 -16.95
CA THR A 223 8.51 -0.44 -17.26
C THR A 223 7.91 -1.81 -16.92
N TYR A 224 6.62 -1.80 -16.61
CA TYR A 224 5.85 -3.00 -16.28
C TYR A 224 4.61 -3.08 -17.16
N HIS A 225 4.36 -4.25 -17.73
CA HIS A 225 3.11 -4.58 -18.43
C HIS A 225 2.28 -5.50 -17.55
N PHE A 226 1.00 -5.17 -17.35
CA PHE A 226 0.13 -5.94 -16.46
C PHE A 226 -0.91 -6.75 -17.23
N HIS A 227 -1.12 -7.98 -16.80
CA HIS A 227 -1.99 -8.99 -17.40
C HIS A 227 -3.06 -9.41 -16.40
N TYR A 228 -4.28 -9.62 -16.90
CA TYR A 228 -5.45 -9.97 -16.09
C TYR A 228 -6.00 -11.31 -16.52
N SER A 229 -6.20 -12.17 -15.53
CA SER A 229 -6.78 -13.51 -15.65
C SER A 229 -7.95 -13.66 -14.71
#